data_AF-A0AAE3QLC5-F1
#
_entry.id   AF-A0AAE3QLC5-F1
#
_cell.length_a   1.000
_cell.length_b   1.000
_cell.length_c   1.000
_cell.angle_alpha   90.00
_cell.angle_beta   90.00
_cell.angle_gamma   90.00
#
_symmetry.space_group_name_H-M   'P 1'
#
loop_
_entity.id
_entity.type
_entity.pdbx_description
1 polymer ?
#
loop_
_entity_poly.entity_id
_entity_poly.type
_entity_poly.pdbx_seq_one_letter_code
_entity_poly.pdbx_strand_id
1 'polypeptide(L)'
;MNDYFRFEADFIESMRCIPMGVRCKLDTCGIKLKLSEWSDFTKEERDQLFELPCFEENDIQAYREYLQKLVQKYTQSLPDDLVVETRPAWLDSTQVPESLQEKAEALHVQISLDQWRALTPLQRFALIKLSKPSHESKNFPHALREFGFLF
;
A
#
# COMPACT_ATOMS: atom_id res chain seq x y z
N MET A 1 11.17 10.45 7.73
CA MET A 1 11.21 9.19 8.50
C MET A 1 10.50 8.20 7.61
N ASN A 2 11.22 7.21 7.08
CA ASN A 2 10.61 6.29 6.12
C ASN A 2 9.76 5.27 6.88
N ASP A 3 8.44 5.42 6.81
CA ASP A 3 7.45 4.51 7.39
C ASP A 3 7.37 3.19 6.60
N TYR A 4 8.47 2.44 6.57
CA TYR A 4 8.46 1.06 6.12
C TYR A 4 7.90 0.19 7.23
N PHE A 5 7.04 -0.77 6.89
CA PHE A 5 6.69 -1.82 7.84
C PHE A 5 7.84 -2.81 7.99
N ARG A 6 8.00 -3.41 9.17
CA ARG A 6 9.08 -4.38 9.42
C ARG A 6 8.92 -5.62 8.55
N PHE A 7 7.67 -6.05 8.28
CA PHE A 7 7.41 -7.15 7.34
C PHE A 7 7.83 -6.85 5.89
N GLU A 8 8.16 -5.60 5.56
CA GLU A 8 8.67 -5.21 4.23
C GLU A 8 10.20 -5.16 4.16
N ALA A 9 10.90 -5.22 5.30
CA ALA A 9 12.35 -5.04 5.37
C ALA A 9 13.11 -6.01 4.45
N ASP A 10 12.75 -7.30 4.47
CA ASP A 10 13.37 -8.35 3.65
C ASP A 10 13.22 -8.09 2.12
N PHE A 11 12.20 -7.34 1.71
CA PHE A 11 11.91 -7.07 0.30
C PHE A 11 12.38 -5.69 -0.17
N ILE A 12 12.43 -4.72 0.74
CA ILE A 12 13.00 -3.40 0.46
C ILE A 12 14.50 -3.53 0.19
N GLU A 13 15.22 -4.37 0.93
CA GLU A 13 16.64 -4.62 0.68
C GLU A 13 16.91 -5.26 -0.69
N SER A 14 15.98 -6.07 -1.18
CA SER A 14 16.08 -6.66 -2.53
C SER A 14 15.49 -5.78 -3.64
N MET A 15 14.81 -4.68 -3.27
CA MET A 15 14.07 -3.78 -4.17
C MET A 15 13.06 -4.49 -5.10
N ARG A 16 12.57 -5.67 -4.67
CA ARG A 16 11.71 -6.55 -5.49
C ARG A 16 10.22 -6.27 -5.35
N CYS A 17 9.81 -5.29 -4.54
CA CYS A 17 8.41 -4.92 -4.39
C CYS A 17 8.22 -3.41 -4.21
N ILE A 18 7.04 -2.93 -4.58
CA ILE A 18 6.58 -1.58 -4.26
C ILE A 18 6.12 -1.57 -2.79
N PRO A 19 6.64 -0.71 -1.91
CA PRO A 19 6.22 -0.63 -0.50
C PRO A 19 4.74 -0.25 -0.34
N MET A 20 4.10 -0.66 0.75
CA MET A 20 2.70 -0.39 1.06
C MET A 20 2.40 1.09 1.14
N GLY A 21 3.32 1.90 1.68
CA GLY A 21 3.20 3.36 1.67
C GLY A 21 3.03 3.91 0.25
N VAL A 22 3.89 3.48 -0.68
CA VAL A 22 3.81 3.91 -2.09
C VAL A 22 2.55 3.37 -2.75
N ARG A 23 2.18 2.10 -2.51
CA ARG A 23 0.93 1.52 -3.03
C ARG A 23 -0.31 2.25 -2.57
N CYS A 24 -0.33 2.70 -1.32
CA CYS A 24 -1.43 3.49 -0.79
C CYS A 24 -1.58 4.77 -1.61
N LYS A 25 -0.47 5.47 -1.87
CA LYS A 25 -0.46 6.66 -2.73
C LYS A 25 -0.87 6.36 -4.18
N LEU A 26 -0.45 5.22 -4.74
CA LEU A 26 -0.87 4.78 -6.09
C LEU A 26 -2.39 4.58 -6.19
N ASP A 27 -2.98 3.92 -5.17
CA ASP A 27 -4.42 3.75 -5.06
C ASP A 27 -5.14 5.09 -4.88
N THR A 28 -4.55 6.03 -4.12
CA THR A 28 -5.12 7.37 -3.90
C THR A 28 -5.03 8.24 -5.15
N CYS A 29 -3.91 8.22 -5.88
CA CYS A 29 -3.71 9.04 -7.06
C CYS A 29 -4.21 8.40 -8.36
N GLY A 30 -4.68 7.15 -8.32
CA GLY A 30 -5.27 6.45 -9.46
C GLY A 30 -4.27 6.10 -10.56
N ILE A 31 -3.02 5.78 -10.21
CA ILE A 31 -2.01 5.32 -11.18
C ILE A 31 -1.74 3.83 -10.98
N LYS A 32 -1.80 3.07 -12.07
CA LYS A 32 -1.37 1.68 -12.09
C LYS A 32 0.11 1.58 -12.47
N LEU A 33 0.96 1.46 -11.47
CA LEU A 33 2.40 1.24 -11.66
C LEU A 33 2.73 -0.26 -11.68
N LYS A 34 3.45 -0.72 -12.71
CA LYS A 34 3.94 -2.10 -12.81
C LYS A 34 5.25 -2.27 -12.05
N LEU A 35 5.50 -3.48 -11.56
CA LEU A 35 6.75 -3.79 -10.85
C LEU A 35 8.00 -3.60 -11.73
N SER A 36 7.89 -3.88 -13.03
CA SER A 36 8.97 -3.62 -13.99
C SER A 36 9.31 -2.13 -14.06
N GLU A 37 8.30 -1.27 -14.15
CA GLU A 37 8.46 0.19 -14.20
C GLU A 37 9.08 0.72 -12.89
N TRP A 38 8.57 0.23 -11.75
CA TRP A 38 9.16 0.54 -10.44
C TRP A 38 10.63 0.13 -10.36
N SER A 39 11.00 -1.03 -10.92
CA SER A 39 12.35 -1.58 -10.88
C SER A 39 13.36 -0.72 -11.65
N ASP A 40 12.90 0.07 -12.62
CA ASP A 40 13.74 0.98 -13.41
C ASP A 40 14.03 2.31 -12.69
N PHE A 41 13.22 2.70 -11.71
CA PHE A 41 13.43 3.95 -10.96
C PHE A 41 14.71 3.93 -10.12
N THR A 42 15.39 5.06 -10.01
CA THR A 42 16.55 5.20 -9.12
C THR A 42 16.12 5.18 -7.66
N LYS A 43 17.09 4.98 -6.75
CA LYS A 43 16.83 5.05 -5.32
C LYS A 43 16.25 6.41 -4.92
N GLU A 44 16.82 7.50 -5.45
CA GLU A 44 16.39 8.87 -5.16
C GLU A 44 14.95 9.13 -5.62
N GLU A 45 14.57 8.60 -6.78
CA GLU A 45 13.20 8.72 -7.31
C GLU A 45 12.21 7.92 -6.45
N ARG A 46 12.59 6.73 -5.99
CA ARG A 46 11.79 5.93 -5.05
C ARG A 46 11.65 6.60 -3.68
N ASP A 47 12.73 7.19 -3.17
CA ASP A 47 12.71 7.95 -1.93
C ASP A 47 11.79 9.18 -2.07
N GLN A 48 11.83 9.89 -3.19
CA GLN A 48 10.90 11.00 -3.48
C GLN A 48 9.44 10.55 -3.51
N LEU A 49 9.12 9.43 -4.16
CA LEU A 49 7.76 8.85 -4.12
C LEU A 49 7.34 8.48 -2.69
N PHE A 50 8.29 8.13 -1.83
CA PHE A 50 8.03 7.88 -0.43
C PHE A 50 7.77 9.16 0.38
N GLU A 51 8.49 10.24 0.10
CA GLU A 51 8.42 11.49 0.87
C GLU A 51 7.27 12.41 0.44
N LEU A 52 6.90 12.43 -0.85
CA LEU A 52 5.89 13.35 -1.38
C LEU A 52 4.50 13.10 -0.73
N PRO A 53 3.77 14.14 -0.30
CA PRO A 53 2.41 13.98 0.18
C PRO A 53 1.48 13.53 -0.96
N CYS A 54 0.37 12.85 -0.62
CA CYS A 54 -0.58 12.33 -1.61
C CYS A 54 -1.97 12.08 -1.01
N PHE A 55 -2.40 12.91 -0.06
CA PHE A 55 -3.69 12.72 0.64
C PHE A 55 -4.63 13.94 0.57
N GLU A 56 -4.13 15.11 0.17
CA GLU A 56 -4.93 16.30 -0.14
C GLU A 56 -5.07 16.45 -1.66
N GLU A 57 -6.14 17.10 -2.16
CA GLU A 57 -6.42 17.19 -3.60
C GLU A 57 -5.23 17.74 -4.43
N ASN A 58 -4.60 18.81 -3.95
CA ASN A 58 -3.42 19.39 -4.61
C ASN A 58 -2.22 18.45 -4.60
N ASP A 59 -2.01 17.75 -3.50
CA ASP A 59 -0.90 16.82 -3.33
C ASP A 59 -1.10 15.58 -4.20
N ILE A 60 -2.33 15.08 -4.30
CA ILE A 60 -2.71 13.96 -5.17
C ILE A 60 -2.38 14.30 -6.62
N GLN A 61 -2.76 15.50 -7.08
CA GLN A 61 -2.48 15.93 -8.44
C GLN A 61 -0.97 16.10 -8.69
N ALA A 62 -0.25 16.73 -7.76
CA ALA A 62 1.21 16.89 -7.87
C ALA A 62 1.95 15.54 -7.88
N TYR A 63 1.57 14.61 -7.01
CA TYR A 63 2.11 13.26 -6.94
C TYR A 63 1.85 12.50 -8.26
N ARG A 64 0.62 12.60 -8.77
CA ARG A 64 0.20 11.96 -10.02
C ARG A 64 1.03 12.46 -11.21
N GLU A 65 1.20 13.78 -11.34
CA GLU A 65 2.00 14.39 -12.40
C GLU A 65 3.48 14.00 -12.33
N TYR A 66 4.05 13.99 -11.11
CA TYR A 66 5.42 13.55 -10.90
C TYR A 66 5.61 12.10 -11.34
N LEU A 67 4.72 11.21 -10.91
CA LEU A 67 4.79 9.79 -11.26
C LEU A 67 4.57 9.54 -12.76
N GLN A 68 3.67 10.28 -13.41
CA GLN A 68 3.49 10.20 -14.87
C GLN A 68 4.75 10.58 -15.64
N LYS A 69 5.41 11.69 -15.24
CA LYS A 69 6.69 12.12 -15.83
C LYS A 69 7.77 11.07 -15.63
N LEU A 70 7.79 10.46 -14.44
CA LEU A 70 8.75 9.42 -14.10
C LEU A 70 8.56 8.16 -14.93
N VAL A 71 7.33 7.64 -15.04
CA VAL A 71 7.03 6.49 -15.92
C VAL A 71 7.38 6.81 -17.37
N GLN A 72 6.95 7.96 -17.87
CA GLN A 72 7.24 8.39 -19.25
C GLN A 72 8.74 8.48 -19.55
N LYS A 73 9.55 8.92 -18.58
CA LYS A 73 11.01 8.97 -18.70
C LYS A 73 11.62 7.59 -19.00
N TYR A 74 11.11 6.52 -18.37
CA TYR A 74 11.67 5.17 -18.50
C TYR A 74 11.01 4.33 -19.59
N THR A 75 9.70 4.47 -19.80
CA THR A 75 8.96 3.62 -20.75
C THR A 75 8.63 4.31 -22.07
N GLN A 76 8.82 5.63 -22.17
CA GLN A 76 8.35 6.48 -23.27
C GLN A 76 6.82 6.42 -23.47
N SER A 77 6.07 5.94 -22.48
CA SER A 77 4.60 5.83 -22.49
C SER A 77 4.01 6.42 -21.21
N LEU A 78 2.73 6.78 -21.25
CA LEU A 78 2.00 7.15 -20.04
C LEU A 78 1.64 5.90 -19.23
N PRO A 79 1.57 5.98 -17.89
CA PRO A 79 1.06 4.87 -17.08
C PRO A 79 -0.44 4.67 -17.31
N ASP A 80 -0.90 3.45 -17.07
CA ASP A 80 -2.33 3.12 -17.08
C ASP A 80 -3.04 3.75 -15.87
N ASP A 81 -4.31 4.12 -16.07
CA ASP A 81 -5.15 4.62 -14.98
C ASP A 81 -5.69 3.48 -14.11
N LEU A 82 -5.73 3.73 -12.80
CA LEU A 82 -6.42 2.91 -11.83
C LEU A 82 -7.69 3.63 -11.38
N VAL A 83 -8.79 2.90 -11.28
CA VAL A 83 -10.04 3.42 -10.73
C VAL A 83 -9.83 3.78 -9.26
N VAL A 84 -10.00 5.06 -8.93
CA VAL A 84 -9.96 5.55 -7.54
C VAL A 84 -11.29 5.25 -6.88
N GLU A 85 -11.25 4.47 -5.80
CA GLU A 85 -12.44 4.22 -4.97
C GLU A 85 -12.81 5.48 -4.19
N THR A 86 -14.06 5.93 -4.29
CA THR A 86 -14.53 7.15 -3.58
C THR A 86 -14.68 6.95 -2.07
N ARG A 87 -14.89 5.71 -1.63
CA ARG A 87 -15.01 5.31 -0.23
C ARG A 87 -14.22 4.03 0.01
N PRO A 88 -12.89 4.11 0.03
CA PRO A 88 -12.08 2.92 0.17
C PRO A 88 -12.20 2.37 1.60
N ALA A 89 -12.28 1.05 1.71
CA ALA A 89 -12.50 0.37 2.98
C ALA A 89 -11.39 0.60 4.04
N TRP A 90 -10.19 1.03 3.62
CA TRP A 90 -9.10 1.36 4.56
C TRP A 90 -9.26 2.75 5.23
N LEU A 91 -10.13 3.62 4.69
CA LEU A 91 -10.56 4.85 5.35
C LEU A 91 -11.78 4.63 6.27
N ASP A 92 -12.51 3.53 6.08
CA ASP A 92 -13.63 3.18 6.93
C ASP A 92 -13.17 2.47 8.21
N SER A 93 -13.21 3.20 9.33
CA SER A 93 -12.89 2.65 10.65
C SER A 93 -14.11 2.03 11.35
N THR A 94 -15.31 2.12 10.76
CA THR A 94 -16.56 1.69 11.40
C THR A 94 -16.93 0.24 11.09
N GLN A 95 -16.29 -0.38 10.11
CA GLN A 95 -16.54 -1.75 9.69
C GLN A 95 -15.23 -2.45 9.30
N VAL A 96 -15.04 -3.68 9.80
CA VAL A 96 -13.98 -4.58 9.32
C VAL A 96 -14.46 -5.23 8.02
N PRO A 97 -13.70 -5.17 6.92
CA PRO A 97 -14.09 -5.84 5.69
C PRO A 97 -14.22 -7.36 5.87
N GLU A 98 -15.31 -7.95 5.40
CA GLU A 98 -15.59 -9.39 5.55
C GLU A 98 -14.45 -10.26 5.00
N SER A 99 -13.98 -9.97 3.78
CA SER A 99 -12.84 -10.70 3.18
C SER A 99 -11.53 -10.60 3.99
N LEU A 100 -11.32 -9.51 4.74
CA LEU A 100 -10.17 -9.39 5.64
C LEU A 100 -10.38 -10.27 6.87
N GLN A 101 -11.59 -10.24 7.43
CA GLN A 101 -11.98 -11.04 8.58
C GLN A 101 -11.87 -12.54 8.27
N GLU A 102 -12.43 -13.02 7.16
CA GLU A 102 -12.31 -14.41 6.70
C GLU A 102 -10.84 -14.88 6.60
N LYS A 103 -9.96 -14.01 6.07
CA LYS A 103 -8.54 -14.31 5.95
C LYS A 103 -7.85 -14.39 7.31
N ALA A 104 -8.20 -13.51 8.25
CA ALA A 104 -7.68 -13.52 9.61
C ALA A 104 -8.15 -14.77 10.36
N GLU A 105 -9.41 -15.17 10.16
CA GLU A 105 -10.01 -16.37 10.77
C GLU A 105 -9.35 -17.66 10.32
N ALA A 106 -8.91 -17.74 9.06
CA ALA A 106 -8.10 -18.85 8.55
C ALA A 106 -6.74 -19.00 9.28
N LEU A 107 -6.31 -17.96 10.02
CA LEU A 107 -5.13 -17.97 10.89
C LEU A 107 -5.51 -17.99 12.38
N HIS A 108 -6.77 -18.29 12.70
CA HIS A 108 -7.34 -18.27 14.06
C HIS A 108 -7.28 -16.89 14.75
N VAL A 109 -7.30 -15.81 13.96
CA VAL A 109 -7.32 -14.43 14.45
C VAL A 109 -8.70 -13.82 14.22
N GLN A 110 -9.21 -13.12 15.23
CA GLN A 110 -10.43 -12.33 15.16
C GLN A 110 -10.07 -10.85 15.31
N ILE A 111 -10.39 -10.03 14.31
CA ILE A 111 -10.12 -8.58 14.36
C ILE A 111 -11.37 -7.90 14.91
N SER A 112 -11.30 -7.46 16.18
CA SER A 112 -12.40 -6.68 16.76
C SER A 112 -12.49 -5.29 16.11
N LEU A 113 -13.68 -4.70 16.17
CA LEU A 113 -13.88 -3.33 15.68
C LEU A 113 -13.01 -2.32 16.43
N ASP A 114 -12.80 -2.49 17.73
CA ASP A 114 -11.95 -1.59 18.52
C ASP A 114 -10.48 -1.66 18.09
N GLN A 115 -9.96 -2.86 17.81
CA GLN A 115 -8.62 -3.02 17.26
C GLN A 115 -8.53 -2.42 15.85
N TRP A 116 -9.53 -2.64 15.00
CA TRP A 116 -9.60 -2.03 13.68
C TRP A 116 -9.60 -0.50 13.74
N ARG A 117 -10.34 0.09 14.67
CA ARG A 117 -10.39 1.55 14.92
C ARG A 117 -9.07 2.11 15.42
N ALA A 118 -8.29 1.33 16.17
CA ALA A 118 -6.98 1.74 16.65
C ALA A 118 -5.89 1.77 15.56
N LEU A 119 -6.09 1.08 14.43
CA LEU A 119 -5.14 1.09 13.32
C LEU A 119 -5.09 2.45 12.60
N THR A 120 -3.90 2.80 12.12
CA THR A 120 -3.74 3.90 11.16
C THR A 120 -4.36 3.54 9.80
N PRO A 121 -4.73 4.53 8.96
CA PRO A 121 -5.21 4.26 7.61
C PRO A 121 -4.24 3.39 6.78
N LEU A 122 -2.93 3.59 6.91
CA LEU A 122 -1.92 2.80 6.20
C LEU A 122 -1.86 1.34 6.69
N GLN A 123 -2.03 1.09 7.99
CA GLN A 123 -2.09 -0.28 8.51
C GLN A 123 -3.36 -1.01 8.04
N ARG A 124 -4.52 -0.33 8.02
CA ARG A 124 -5.76 -0.87 7.44
C ARG A 124 -5.58 -1.20 5.96
N PHE A 125 -4.97 -0.29 5.21
CA PHE A 125 -4.63 -0.49 3.81
C PHE A 125 -3.76 -1.72 3.60
N ALA A 126 -2.68 -1.86 4.37
CA ALA A 126 -1.78 -3.01 4.29
C ALA A 126 -2.52 -4.34 4.56
N LEU A 127 -3.33 -4.41 5.62
CA LEU A 127 -4.11 -5.62 5.91
C LEU A 127 -5.07 -5.99 4.78
N ILE A 128 -5.82 -5.01 4.24
CA ILE A 128 -6.76 -5.24 3.12
C ILE A 128 -6.03 -5.68 1.85
N LYS A 129 -4.86 -5.11 1.56
CA LYS A 129 -4.07 -5.51 0.38
C LYS A 129 -3.49 -6.90 0.53
N LEU A 130 -2.98 -7.23 1.71
CA LEU A 130 -2.36 -8.52 2.01
C LEU A 130 -3.40 -9.65 2.18
N SER A 131 -4.66 -9.34 2.47
CA SER A 131 -5.72 -10.35 2.56
C SER A 131 -6.14 -10.89 1.18
N LYS A 132 -5.98 -10.09 0.12
CA LYS A 132 -6.32 -10.48 -1.26
C LYS A 132 -5.35 -11.56 -1.79
N PRO A 133 -5.82 -12.51 -2.62
CA PRO A 133 -4.96 -13.52 -3.23
C PRO A 133 -3.87 -12.87 -4.10
N SER A 134 -2.62 -12.94 -3.63
CA SER A 134 -1.45 -12.42 -4.34
C SER A 134 -0.17 -13.09 -3.81
N HIS A 135 0.95 -12.94 -4.53
CA HIS A 135 2.25 -13.45 -4.07
C HIS A 135 2.64 -12.92 -2.69
N GLU A 136 2.19 -11.71 -2.33
CA GLU A 136 2.51 -11.03 -1.08
C GLU A 136 1.61 -11.41 0.08
N SER A 137 0.55 -12.19 -0.15
CA SER A 137 -0.30 -12.70 0.93
C SER A 137 0.47 -13.50 2.00
N LYS A 138 1.70 -13.94 1.70
CA LYS A 138 2.66 -14.52 2.65
C LYS A 138 3.05 -13.56 3.78
N ASN A 139 2.99 -12.25 3.56
CA ASN A 139 3.29 -11.23 4.56
C ASN A 139 2.11 -10.95 5.49
N PHE A 140 0.92 -11.47 5.19
CA PHE A 140 -0.28 -11.23 6.01
C PHE A 140 -0.11 -11.65 7.49
N PRO A 141 0.42 -12.85 7.82
CA PRO A 141 0.69 -13.21 9.22
C PRO A 141 1.74 -12.31 9.89
N HIS A 142 2.73 -11.82 9.14
CA HIS A 142 3.74 -10.91 9.66
C HIS A 142 3.15 -9.54 9.98
N ALA A 143 2.28 -9.01 9.12
CA ALA A 143 1.55 -7.78 9.36
C ALA A 143 0.62 -7.90 10.58
N LEU A 144 -0.11 -9.01 10.72
CA LEU A 144 -0.94 -9.27 11.91
C LEU A 144 -0.12 -9.26 13.19
N ARG A 145 1.07 -9.91 13.20
CA ARG A 145 1.98 -9.88 14.36
C ARG A 145 2.50 -8.48 14.64
N GLU A 146 2.96 -7.77 13.61
CA GLU A 146 3.48 -6.41 13.74
C GLU A 146 2.43 -5.43 14.27
N PHE A 147 1.17 -5.61 13.90
CA PHE A 147 0.06 -4.76 14.34
C PHE A 147 -0.61 -5.23 15.65
N GLY A 148 -0.07 -6.26 16.30
CA GLY A 148 -0.50 -6.71 17.63
C GLY A 148 -1.71 -7.65 17.66
N PHE A 149 -2.02 -8.32 16.56
CA PHE A 149 -3.10 -9.33 16.48
C PHE A 149 -2.64 -10.76 16.76
N LEU A 150 -1.35 -11.03 16.62
CA LEU A 150 -0.74 -12.34 16.86
C LEU A 150 0.37 -12.21 17.90
N PHE A 151 0.38 -13.14 18.86
CA PHE A 151 1.42 -13.32 19.87
C PHE A 151 2.23 -14.58 19.55
#